data_AF-A0A968I4C6-F1
#
_entry.id   AF-A0A968I4C6-F1
#
_cell.length_a   1.000
_cell.length_b   1.000
_cell.length_c   1.000
_cell.angle_alpha   90.00
_cell.angle_beta   90.00
_cell.angle_gamma   90.00
#
_symmetry.space_group_name_H-M   'P 1'
#
loop_
_entity.id
_entity.type
_entity.pdbx_description
1 polymer ?
#
loop_
_entity_poly.entity_id
_entity_poly.type
_entity_poly.pdbx_seq_one_letter_code
_entity_poly.pdbx_strand_id
1 'polypeptide(L)'
;MDRAPDTASGQGSIIELEIDGEARRYQLPEDLPDPVVETMQRLGIVQLPADGEVIRILTPQVIQTVDRATRGADGWTLPESDYPRFEDPSNRHVIEIAGDGETLAAMRASVLALNPRVADVWRLITALSLEAWADGESEPPPIWVDCRDLLHAMGFEQHHKGGFRPEHVEAASRALETINNLWVVVPLGSRIYPVDPVSRKRKRRELTAENRFRVMVTLQKTELKDLFGTRYPLRWQVRPGPWIRDYPRRVAPMLKSLVELGAQQTANVWAKALGTELTYQWRPDAPPRRSVHIKTWLVTAGIYGEVERAFQKRNGARAREYFEATLDLLSMLGLFQEWFYDPSDLTAMEKASRATRFEVWLNSSIVLVNHTTASNPLPPLLDAKQR
;
A
#
# COMPACT_ATOMS: atom_id res chain seq x y z
N MET A 1 -6.62 4.19 -65.81
CA MET A 1 -5.81 2.95 -65.76
C MET A 1 -4.95 3.09 -64.53
N ASP A 2 -5.49 2.59 -63.43
CA ASP A 2 -5.17 3.11 -62.11
C ASP A 2 -4.32 2.09 -61.37
N ARG A 3 -3.24 2.56 -60.76
CA ARG A 3 -2.59 1.89 -59.64
C ARG A 3 -2.26 2.95 -58.60
N ALA A 4 -2.96 2.88 -57.47
CA ALA A 4 -2.61 3.62 -56.26
C ALA A 4 -1.30 3.05 -55.68
N PRO A 5 -0.55 3.84 -54.89
CA PRO A 5 0.58 3.33 -54.11
C PRO A 5 0.09 2.44 -52.95
N ASP A 6 0.87 1.41 -52.61
CA ASP A 6 0.60 0.55 -51.46
C ASP A 6 0.65 1.34 -50.13
N THR A 7 -0.38 1.19 -49.31
CA THR A 7 -0.41 1.72 -47.93
C THR A 7 0.12 0.70 -46.94
N ALA A 8 0.88 1.18 -45.95
CA ALA A 8 1.61 0.34 -45.01
C ALA A 8 0.72 -0.53 -44.11
N SER A 9 1.26 -1.66 -43.66
CA SER A 9 0.67 -2.56 -42.65
C SER A 9 1.72 -2.94 -41.59
N GLY A 10 2.10 -1.96 -40.75
CA GLY A 10 2.77 -2.25 -39.49
C GLY A 10 1.75 -2.82 -38.50
N GLN A 11 1.88 -4.10 -38.13
CA GLN A 11 1.11 -4.70 -37.05
C GLN A 11 1.89 -4.57 -35.75
N GLY A 12 1.91 -3.37 -35.16
CA GLY A 12 2.45 -3.17 -33.82
C GLY A 12 1.76 -4.10 -32.83
N SER A 13 2.54 -4.76 -31.97
CA SER A 13 2.06 -5.88 -31.15
C SER A 13 0.83 -5.50 -30.33
N ILE A 14 -0.31 -6.11 -30.70
CA ILE A 14 -1.53 -6.11 -29.88
C ILE A 14 -1.20 -6.88 -28.60
N ILE A 15 -1.93 -6.62 -27.51
CA ILE A 15 -1.65 -7.21 -26.21
C ILE A 15 -2.97 -7.63 -25.47
N GLU A 16 -3.14 -8.88 -24.90
CA GLU A 16 -4.34 -9.37 -24.10
C GLU A 16 -4.13 -9.64 -22.58
N LEU A 17 -5.05 -9.18 -21.72
CA LEU A 17 -5.03 -9.37 -20.25
C LEU A 17 -6.24 -10.07 -19.63
N GLU A 18 -5.97 -11.15 -18.90
CA GLU A 18 -6.71 -11.76 -17.79
C GLU A 18 -7.21 -10.87 -16.63
N ILE A 19 -7.81 -9.68 -16.79
CA ILE A 19 -8.19 -8.81 -15.65
C ILE A 19 -9.52 -9.28 -15.06
N ASP A 20 -9.57 -9.55 -13.75
CA ASP A 20 -10.79 -9.96 -13.03
C ASP A 20 -11.47 -11.24 -13.58
N GLY A 21 -10.73 -12.04 -14.35
CA GLY A 21 -11.24 -13.21 -15.08
C GLY A 21 -11.65 -12.96 -16.54
N GLU A 22 -11.56 -11.71 -17.04
CA GLU A 22 -11.90 -11.33 -18.42
C GLU A 22 -10.67 -10.90 -19.24
N ALA A 23 -10.50 -11.46 -20.44
CA ALA A 23 -9.42 -11.10 -21.36
C ALA A 23 -9.67 -9.73 -22.04
N ARG A 24 -8.73 -8.78 -21.94
CA ARG A 24 -8.85 -7.41 -22.50
C ARG A 24 -7.66 -6.99 -23.36
N ARG A 25 -7.94 -6.49 -24.57
CA ARG A 25 -6.93 -6.08 -25.57
C ARG A 25 -6.45 -4.63 -25.44
N TYR A 26 -5.16 -4.42 -25.64
CA TYR A 26 -4.40 -3.16 -25.72
C TYR A 26 -3.42 -3.24 -26.92
N GLN A 27 -2.57 -2.25 -27.17
CA GLN A 27 -1.53 -2.31 -28.21
C GLN A 27 -0.27 -1.54 -27.78
N LEU A 28 0.92 -2.03 -28.16
CA LEU A 28 2.21 -1.42 -27.81
C LEU A 28 2.73 -0.41 -28.85
N PRO A 29 3.54 0.57 -28.43
CA PRO A 29 4.45 1.27 -29.35
C PRO A 29 5.48 0.30 -29.92
N GLU A 30 5.77 0.39 -31.22
CA GLU A 30 6.64 -0.54 -31.95
C GLU A 30 8.13 -0.48 -31.53
N ASP A 31 8.57 0.64 -30.94
CA ASP A 31 9.99 0.96 -30.71
C ASP A 31 10.51 0.76 -29.26
N LEU A 32 10.15 -0.33 -28.58
CA LEU A 32 10.66 -0.64 -27.23
C LEU A 32 12.01 -1.41 -27.29
N PRO A 33 13.13 -0.88 -26.74
CA PRO A 33 14.43 -1.56 -26.82
C PRO A 33 14.48 -2.87 -26.00
N ASP A 34 15.05 -3.94 -26.56
CA ASP A 34 15.07 -5.28 -25.95
C ASP A 34 15.52 -5.33 -24.47
N PRO A 35 16.58 -4.61 -24.03
CA PRO A 35 17.00 -4.64 -22.62
C PRO A 35 15.97 -4.06 -21.65
N VAL A 36 15.07 -3.20 -22.14
CA VAL A 36 13.95 -2.67 -21.36
C VAL A 36 12.88 -3.75 -21.21
N VAL A 37 12.53 -4.44 -22.31
CA VAL A 37 11.59 -5.57 -22.33
C VAL A 37 12.07 -6.70 -21.40
N GLU A 38 13.33 -7.09 -21.52
CA GLU A 38 13.97 -8.13 -20.69
C GLU A 38 14.03 -7.71 -19.21
N THR A 39 14.30 -6.43 -18.92
CA THR A 39 14.24 -5.89 -17.55
C THR A 39 12.82 -5.92 -16.99
N MET A 40 11.80 -5.63 -17.81
CA MET A 40 10.39 -5.67 -17.40
C MET A 40 9.93 -7.11 -17.15
N GLN A 41 10.34 -8.07 -17.99
CA GLN A 41 10.12 -9.50 -17.75
C GLN A 41 10.73 -9.95 -16.42
N ARG A 42 12.00 -9.60 -16.17
CA ARG A 42 12.72 -9.95 -14.93
C ARG A 42 12.15 -9.30 -13.66
N LEU A 43 11.26 -8.32 -13.80
CA LEU A 43 10.58 -7.64 -12.69
C LEU A 43 9.11 -8.07 -12.51
N GLY A 44 8.60 -9.00 -13.33
CA GLY A 44 7.18 -9.39 -13.31
C GLY A 44 6.24 -8.31 -13.85
N ILE A 45 6.77 -7.39 -14.66
CA ILE A 45 6.06 -6.27 -15.30
C ILE A 45 5.55 -6.67 -16.71
N VAL A 46 6.14 -7.71 -17.31
CA VAL A 46 5.82 -8.19 -18.67
C VAL A 46 5.91 -9.71 -18.71
N GLN A 47 5.06 -10.36 -19.50
CA GLN A 47 5.35 -11.68 -20.06
C GLN A 47 4.96 -11.64 -21.55
N LEU A 48 5.87 -12.03 -22.46
CA LEU A 48 5.59 -12.00 -23.90
C LEU A 48 5.26 -13.41 -24.42
N PRO A 49 4.12 -13.63 -25.10
CA PRO A 49 3.89 -14.83 -25.90
C PRO A 49 4.68 -14.78 -27.21
N ALA A 50 4.92 -15.94 -27.81
CA ALA A 50 5.57 -16.05 -29.14
C ALA A 50 4.77 -15.34 -30.24
N ASP A 51 3.44 -15.40 -30.15
CA ASP A 51 2.50 -14.82 -31.13
C ASP A 51 1.91 -13.47 -30.65
N GLY A 52 2.49 -12.91 -29.58
CA GLY A 52 2.39 -11.51 -29.15
C GLY A 52 1.03 -11.01 -28.64
N GLU A 53 0.67 -11.24 -27.36
CA GLU A 53 -0.39 -10.47 -26.65
C GLU A 53 -0.23 -10.31 -25.04
N VAL A 54 -0.20 -9.09 -24.39
CA VAL A 54 -0.16 -8.71 -22.88
C VAL A 54 1.23 -8.35 -22.21
N ILE A 55 1.73 -7.09 -22.30
CA ILE A 55 2.51 -6.39 -21.21
C ILE A 55 1.72 -6.00 -19.91
N ARG A 56 1.77 -6.81 -18.84
CA ARG A 56 0.90 -6.70 -17.64
C ARG A 56 1.50 -5.89 -16.48
N ILE A 57 1.30 -4.56 -16.45
CA ILE A 57 1.94 -3.67 -15.45
C ILE A 57 1.01 -3.22 -14.30
N LEU A 58 0.48 -4.17 -13.52
CA LEU A 58 -0.05 -3.89 -12.17
C LEU A 58 0.34 -5.04 -11.24
N THR A 59 1.55 -4.95 -10.68
CA THR A 59 1.98 -5.85 -9.59
C THR A 59 1.25 -5.49 -8.29
N PRO A 60 1.06 -6.42 -7.34
CA PRO A 60 0.31 -6.20 -6.10
C PRO A 60 1.06 -5.31 -5.07
N GLN A 61 1.84 -4.35 -5.54
CA GLN A 61 2.72 -3.48 -4.77
C GLN A 61 2.19 -2.04 -4.67
N VAL A 62 1.21 -1.61 -5.49
CA VAL A 62 0.63 -0.24 -5.39
C VAL A 62 0.01 0.01 -4.01
N ILE A 63 -0.90 -0.85 -3.54
CA ILE A 63 -1.51 -0.69 -2.22
C ILE A 63 -0.47 -0.85 -1.10
N GLN A 64 0.51 -1.74 -1.27
CA GLN A 64 1.62 -1.89 -0.31
C GLN A 64 2.37 -0.57 -0.14
N THR A 65 2.75 0.06 -1.26
CA THR A 65 3.50 1.31 -1.30
C THR A 65 2.68 2.50 -0.76
N VAL A 66 1.37 2.58 -1.04
CA VAL A 66 0.48 3.59 -0.43
C VAL A 66 0.28 3.36 1.07
N ASP A 67 0.12 2.11 1.51
CA ASP A 67 -0.02 1.77 2.94
C ASP A 67 1.26 2.11 3.71
N ARG A 68 2.44 1.79 3.15
CA ARG A 68 3.74 2.20 3.69
C ARG A 68 3.86 3.72 3.76
N ALA A 69 3.55 4.41 2.67
CA ALA A 69 3.60 5.87 2.58
C ALA A 69 2.69 6.57 3.61
N THR A 70 1.55 5.97 3.99
CA THR A 70 0.61 6.55 4.98
C THR A 70 0.94 6.25 6.44
N ARG A 71 1.92 5.38 6.75
CA ARG A 71 2.29 5.03 8.14
C ARG A 71 3.03 6.14 8.88
N GLY A 72 3.70 7.06 8.19
CA GLY A 72 4.49 8.13 8.81
C GLY A 72 5.29 8.95 7.80
N ALA A 73 6.04 9.93 8.31
CA ALA A 73 6.96 10.75 7.50
C ALA A 73 8.27 10.01 7.13
N ASP A 74 8.59 8.89 7.78
CA ASP A 74 9.79 8.09 7.49
C ASP A 74 9.74 7.54 6.05
N GLY A 75 10.78 7.79 5.26
CA GLY A 75 10.84 7.42 3.83
C GLY A 75 10.35 8.49 2.85
N TRP A 76 9.76 9.59 3.32
CA TRP A 76 9.40 10.72 2.47
C TRP A 76 10.59 11.67 2.22
N THR A 77 10.78 12.06 0.97
CA THR A 77 11.66 13.15 0.55
C THR A 77 10.85 14.45 0.46
N LEU A 78 11.35 15.52 1.05
CA LEU A 78 10.70 16.84 1.13
C LEU A 78 11.49 17.90 0.34
N PRO A 79 11.52 17.86 -1.00
CA PRO A 79 12.33 18.78 -1.82
C PRO A 79 11.82 20.22 -1.72
N GLU A 80 12.73 21.21 -1.75
CA GLU A 80 12.37 22.63 -1.51
C GLU A 80 11.50 23.26 -2.61
N SER A 81 11.62 22.80 -3.85
CA SER A 81 11.00 23.38 -5.05
C SER A 81 9.99 22.47 -5.76
N ASP A 82 9.62 21.34 -5.15
CA ASP A 82 8.90 20.24 -5.80
C ASP A 82 7.96 19.54 -4.78
N TYR A 83 7.14 18.59 -5.24
CA TYR A 83 6.18 17.88 -4.39
C TYR A 83 6.87 16.97 -3.35
N PRO A 84 6.29 16.81 -2.14
CA PRO A 84 6.69 15.73 -1.23
C PRO A 84 6.46 14.38 -1.87
N ARG A 85 7.46 13.49 -1.83
CA ARG A 85 7.39 12.17 -2.48
C ARG A 85 7.95 11.04 -1.62
N PHE A 86 7.31 9.87 -1.69
CA PHE A 86 7.72 8.63 -1.05
C PHE A 86 8.27 7.68 -2.11
N GLU A 87 9.51 7.25 -1.96
CA GLU A 87 10.19 6.28 -2.84
C GLU A 87 10.31 4.96 -2.07
N ASP A 88 9.49 3.96 -2.41
CA ASP A 88 9.49 2.67 -1.70
C ASP A 88 10.73 1.84 -2.09
N PRO A 89 11.66 1.53 -1.16
CA PRO A 89 12.88 0.78 -1.47
C PRO A 89 12.61 -0.67 -1.92
N SER A 90 11.37 -1.16 -1.78
CA SER A 90 10.92 -2.49 -2.18
C SER A 90 10.27 -2.51 -3.58
N ASN A 91 10.13 -1.35 -4.23
CA ASN A 91 9.28 -1.18 -5.42
C ASN A 91 9.82 -0.08 -6.38
N ARG A 92 9.14 0.14 -7.51
CA ARG A 92 9.42 1.23 -8.48
C ARG A 92 8.31 2.29 -8.56
N HIS A 93 7.28 2.19 -7.72
CA HIS A 93 6.26 3.24 -7.64
C HIS A 93 6.72 4.37 -6.72
N VAL A 94 6.45 5.61 -7.13
CA VAL A 94 6.61 6.80 -6.31
C VAL A 94 5.22 7.28 -5.91
N ILE A 95 5.03 7.66 -4.65
CA ILE A 95 3.79 8.32 -4.19
C ILE A 95 4.08 9.79 -3.94
N GLU A 96 3.22 10.69 -4.39
CA GLU A 96 3.32 12.13 -4.13
C GLU A 96 2.13 12.65 -3.34
N ILE A 97 2.31 13.70 -2.53
CA ILE A 97 1.21 14.55 -2.06
C ILE A 97 1.10 15.76 -2.99
N ALA A 98 -0.04 15.89 -3.66
CA ALA A 98 -0.37 17.06 -4.47
C ALA A 98 -1.88 17.37 -4.41
N GLY A 99 -2.28 18.27 -3.51
CA GLY A 99 -3.63 18.85 -3.45
C GLY A 99 -3.80 20.03 -4.41
N ASP A 100 -4.98 20.15 -5.04
CA ASP A 100 -5.28 21.22 -5.99
C ASP A 100 -5.36 22.58 -5.27
N GLY A 101 -4.43 23.49 -5.58
CA GLY A 101 -4.38 24.83 -4.98
C GLY A 101 -3.72 24.90 -3.59
N GLU A 102 -3.20 23.78 -3.06
CA GLU A 102 -2.40 23.78 -1.84
C GLU A 102 -1.00 24.37 -2.07
N THR A 103 -0.36 24.83 -0.98
CA THR A 103 1.04 25.28 -1.02
C THR A 103 1.98 24.12 -0.71
N LEU A 104 3.21 24.13 -1.24
CA LEU A 104 4.23 23.14 -0.90
C LEU A 104 4.50 23.06 0.62
N ALA A 105 4.33 24.17 1.35
CA ALA A 105 4.42 24.19 2.81
C ALA A 105 3.29 23.40 3.49
N ALA A 106 2.06 23.52 2.99
CA ALA A 106 0.93 22.72 3.46
C ALA A 106 1.13 21.22 3.14
N MET A 107 1.55 20.89 1.92
CA MET A 107 1.81 19.50 1.52
C MET A 107 2.91 18.84 2.37
N ARG A 108 3.99 19.56 2.70
CA ARG A 108 5.03 19.11 3.64
C ARG A 108 4.49 18.95 5.07
N ALA A 109 3.63 19.87 5.53
CA ALA A 109 2.98 19.75 6.84
C ALA A 109 2.06 18.52 6.91
N SER A 110 1.37 18.16 5.81
CA SER A 110 0.59 16.93 5.71
C SER A 110 1.46 15.68 5.84
N VAL A 111 2.64 15.61 5.18
CA VAL A 111 3.60 14.51 5.40
C VAL A 111 4.03 14.44 6.88
N LEU A 112 4.37 15.56 7.50
CA LEU A 112 4.79 15.61 8.90
C LEU A 112 3.66 15.27 9.90
N ALA A 113 2.40 15.26 9.45
CA ALA A 113 1.25 14.81 10.23
C ALA A 113 0.90 13.31 10.03
N LEU A 114 1.55 12.63 9.07
CA LEU A 114 1.35 11.19 8.84
C LEU A 114 1.76 10.38 10.06
N ASN A 115 0.95 9.36 10.35
CA ASN A 115 1.11 8.47 11.50
C ASN A 115 0.29 7.18 11.26
N PRO A 116 0.50 6.09 12.02
CA PRO A 116 -0.11 4.79 11.73
C PRO A 116 -1.65 4.78 11.64
N ARG A 117 -2.35 5.76 12.25
CA ARG A 117 -3.81 5.88 12.16
C ARG A 117 -4.29 6.36 10.79
N VAL A 118 -3.46 7.06 10.02
CA VAL A 118 -3.77 7.42 8.62
C VAL A 118 -3.73 6.16 7.75
N ALA A 119 -2.77 5.26 7.99
CA ALA A 119 -2.77 3.94 7.34
C ALA A 119 -3.98 3.08 7.74
N ASP A 120 -4.52 3.22 8.96
CA ASP A 120 -5.77 2.53 9.35
C ASP A 120 -7.01 3.05 8.60
N VAL A 121 -7.08 4.36 8.32
CA VAL A 121 -8.10 4.94 7.43
C VAL A 121 -7.97 4.36 6.01
N TRP A 122 -6.75 4.28 5.48
CA TRP A 122 -6.46 3.68 4.18
C TRP A 122 -6.87 2.20 4.09
N ARG A 123 -6.55 1.39 5.11
CA ARG A 123 -6.91 -0.03 5.19
C ARG A 123 -8.43 -0.23 5.25
N LEU A 124 -9.13 0.58 6.04
CA LEU A 124 -10.60 0.55 6.11
C LEU A 124 -11.23 0.86 4.74
N ILE A 125 -10.78 1.93 4.07
CA ILE A 125 -11.28 2.32 2.74
C ILE A 125 -10.99 1.23 1.71
N THR A 126 -9.80 0.63 1.74
CA THR A 126 -9.42 -0.48 0.87
C THR A 126 -10.33 -1.68 1.09
N ALA A 127 -10.56 -2.09 2.35
CA ALA A 127 -11.42 -3.21 2.68
C ALA A 127 -12.89 -2.98 2.27
N LEU A 128 -13.45 -1.80 2.57
CA LEU A 128 -14.81 -1.44 2.17
C LEU A 128 -14.97 -1.35 0.65
N SER A 129 -13.94 -0.88 -0.07
CA SER A 129 -13.94 -0.82 -1.54
C SER A 129 -13.96 -2.23 -2.16
N LEU A 130 -13.10 -3.12 -1.66
CA LEU A 130 -13.07 -4.52 -2.09
C LEU A 130 -14.38 -5.26 -1.78
N GLU A 131 -15.00 -5.02 -0.62
CA GLU A 131 -16.28 -5.64 -0.27
C GLU A 131 -17.45 -5.14 -1.12
N ALA A 132 -17.50 -3.84 -1.42
CA ALA A 132 -18.59 -3.22 -2.16
C ALA A 132 -18.59 -3.57 -3.65
N TRP A 133 -17.41 -3.84 -4.22
CA TRP A 133 -17.22 -4.20 -5.62
C TRP A 133 -17.81 -5.58 -5.92
N ALA A 134 -18.68 -5.67 -6.92
CA ALA A 134 -19.34 -6.91 -7.32
C ALA A 134 -18.65 -7.57 -8.53
N ASP A 135 -18.72 -8.90 -8.55
CA ASP A 135 -18.08 -9.73 -9.57
C ASP A 135 -18.61 -9.35 -10.98
N GLY A 136 -17.73 -8.87 -11.86
CA GLY A 136 -18.08 -8.39 -13.21
C GLY A 136 -18.26 -6.87 -13.37
N GLU A 137 -18.17 -6.06 -12.31
CA GLU A 137 -18.20 -4.59 -12.43
C GLU A 137 -16.89 -4.03 -13.00
N SER A 138 -16.94 -3.34 -14.15
CA SER A 138 -15.75 -2.80 -14.83
C SER A 138 -15.03 -1.66 -14.10
N GLU A 139 -15.66 -1.06 -13.08
CA GLU A 139 -15.10 -0.02 -12.22
C GLU A 139 -15.54 -0.24 -10.77
N PRO A 140 -14.69 0.10 -9.77
CA PRO A 140 -15.06 0.01 -8.37
C PRO A 140 -16.18 1.02 -8.03
N PRO A 141 -17.26 0.59 -7.36
CA PRO A 141 -18.36 1.47 -6.99
C PRO A 141 -17.92 2.51 -5.94
N PRO A 142 -18.48 3.73 -5.96
CA PRO A 142 -18.17 4.77 -4.99
C PRO A 142 -18.84 4.48 -3.63
N ILE A 143 -18.03 4.10 -2.63
CA ILE A 143 -18.48 3.74 -1.29
C ILE A 143 -18.78 4.97 -0.43
N TRP A 144 -19.68 4.80 0.55
CA TRP A 144 -19.85 5.75 1.66
C TRP A 144 -19.07 5.28 2.88
N VAL A 145 -18.37 6.20 3.54
CA VAL A 145 -17.62 5.94 4.78
C VAL A 145 -18.06 6.94 5.84
N ASP A 146 -18.56 6.46 6.99
CA ASP A 146 -18.99 7.33 8.10
C ASP A 146 -17.77 7.79 8.92
N CYS A 147 -17.84 9.00 9.46
CA CYS A 147 -16.80 9.54 10.32
C CYS A 147 -16.61 8.69 11.59
N ARG A 148 -17.67 8.04 12.09
CA ARG A 148 -17.59 7.10 13.21
C ARG A 148 -16.70 5.89 12.89
N ASP A 149 -16.82 5.34 11.69
CA ASP A 149 -16.05 4.17 11.26
C ASP A 149 -14.57 4.54 11.11
N LEU A 150 -14.27 5.72 10.55
CA LEU A 150 -12.91 6.28 10.52
C LEU A 150 -12.35 6.46 11.94
N LEU A 151 -13.14 7.02 12.86
CA LEU A 151 -12.71 7.28 14.23
C LEU A 151 -12.42 5.99 15.01
N HIS A 152 -13.24 4.95 14.82
CA HIS A 152 -13.01 3.62 15.38
C HIS A 152 -11.77 2.95 14.77
N ALA A 153 -11.58 3.01 13.44
CA ALA A 153 -10.37 2.50 12.77
C ALA A 153 -9.08 3.17 13.26
N MET A 154 -9.11 4.49 13.44
CA MET A 154 -8.03 5.29 14.04
C MET A 154 -7.82 5.05 15.55
N GLY A 155 -8.61 4.17 16.18
CA GLY A 155 -8.51 3.81 17.59
C GLY A 155 -8.86 4.96 18.54
N PHE A 156 -9.78 5.85 18.16
CA PHE A 156 -10.39 6.81 19.09
C PHE A 156 -11.54 6.15 19.84
N GLU A 157 -11.59 6.39 21.16
CA GLU A 157 -12.72 5.97 21.99
C GLU A 157 -13.89 6.95 21.92
N GLN A 158 -15.10 6.43 22.03
CA GLN A 158 -16.30 7.22 22.18
C GLN A 158 -16.43 7.67 23.65
N HIS A 159 -16.90 8.90 23.89
CA HIS A 159 -17.15 9.38 25.24
C HIS A 159 -18.31 8.61 25.91
N HIS A 160 -18.28 8.42 27.24
CA HIS A 160 -19.26 7.63 27.99
C HIS A 160 -20.72 8.15 27.93
N LYS A 161 -20.94 9.35 27.38
CA LYS A 161 -22.29 9.92 27.10
C LYS A 161 -22.67 9.83 25.62
N GLY A 162 -21.96 9.00 24.85
CA GLY A 162 -21.98 8.99 23.39
C GLY A 162 -21.14 10.12 22.78
N GLY A 163 -20.90 10.00 21.47
CA GLY A 163 -20.18 11.00 20.67
C GLY A 163 -18.65 10.96 20.76
N PHE A 164 -18.01 11.51 19.74
CA PHE A 164 -16.56 11.73 19.70
C PHE A 164 -16.25 13.21 19.91
N ARG A 165 -15.00 13.52 20.25
CA ARG A 165 -14.55 14.89 20.44
C ARG A 165 -14.28 15.58 19.10
N PRO A 166 -14.49 16.91 18.97
CA PRO A 166 -14.23 17.65 17.73
C PRO A 166 -12.81 17.47 17.18
N GLU A 167 -11.78 17.47 18.04
CA GLU A 167 -10.39 17.32 17.62
C GLU A 167 -10.08 15.95 16.98
N HIS A 168 -10.86 14.92 17.33
CA HIS A 168 -10.78 13.60 16.67
C HIS A 168 -11.46 13.63 15.30
N VAL A 169 -12.64 14.27 15.20
CA VAL A 169 -13.41 14.41 13.95
C VAL A 169 -12.59 15.17 12.89
N GLU A 170 -11.89 16.23 13.29
CA GLU A 170 -10.92 16.91 12.43
C GLU A 170 -9.76 16.01 12.01
N ALA A 171 -9.23 15.17 12.92
CA ALA A 171 -8.14 14.25 12.60
C ALA A 171 -8.56 13.20 11.56
N ALA A 172 -9.80 12.72 11.59
CA ALA A 172 -10.38 11.88 10.55
C ALA A 172 -10.53 12.62 9.21
N SER A 173 -11.00 13.88 9.22
CA SER A 173 -11.07 14.71 8.00
C SER A 173 -9.69 14.90 7.39
N ARG A 174 -8.69 15.33 8.18
CA ARG A 174 -7.30 15.53 7.73
C ARG A 174 -6.66 14.25 7.20
N ALA A 175 -6.91 13.09 7.82
CA ALA A 175 -6.41 11.81 7.34
C ALA A 175 -6.98 11.45 5.96
N LEU A 176 -8.30 11.62 5.78
CA LEU A 176 -8.97 11.35 4.51
C LEU A 176 -8.56 12.34 3.41
N GLU A 177 -8.45 13.62 3.73
CA GLU A 177 -7.97 14.69 2.84
C GLU A 177 -6.52 14.43 2.40
N THR A 178 -5.67 13.97 3.31
CA THR A 178 -4.29 13.56 2.99
C THR A 178 -4.29 12.39 1.98
N ILE A 179 -5.10 11.35 2.19
CA ILE A 179 -5.20 10.19 1.29
C ILE A 179 -5.80 10.57 -0.09
N ASN A 180 -6.78 11.48 -0.11
CA ASN A 180 -7.35 12.05 -1.33
C ASN A 180 -6.32 12.82 -2.18
N ASN A 181 -5.32 13.40 -1.53
CA ASN A 181 -4.24 14.15 -2.18
C ASN A 181 -3.03 13.28 -2.57
N LEU A 182 -3.07 11.96 -2.33
CA LEU A 182 -2.02 11.03 -2.77
C LEU A 182 -2.17 10.69 -4.26
N TRP A 183 -1.05 10.71 -4.97
CA TRP A 183 -0.93 10.28 -6.36
C TRP A 183 0.11 9.17 -6.50
N VAL A 184 -0.20 8.13 -7.27
CA VAL A 184 0.77 7.14 -7.74
C VAL A 184 1.40 7.68 -9.03
N VAL A 185 2.73 7.80 -9.05
CA VAL A 185 3.50 8.22 -10.22
C VAL A 185 4.18 7.01 -10.84
N VAL A 186 3.99 6.86 -12.15
CA VAL A 186 4.58 5.79 -12.97
C VAL A 186 5.43 6.42 -14.07
N PRO A 187 6.78 6.36 -13.98
CA PRO A 187 7.65 6.90 -15.01
C PRO A 187 7.60 6.05 -16.27
N LEU A 188 7.39 6.70 -17.42
CA LEU A 188 7.35 6.11 -18.77
C LEU A 188 8.72 6.19 -19.48
N GLY A 189 9.77 6.58 -18.76
CA GLY A 189 11.11 6.84 -19.28
C GLY A 189 11.31 8.26 -19.78
N SER A 190 12.54 8.59 -20.19
CA SER A 190 12.92 9.90 -20.71
C SER A 190 13.03 9.90 -22.24
N ARG A 191 12.67 11.04 -22.85
CA ARG A 191 12.93 11.33 -24.26
C ARG A 191 13.74 12.62 -24.36
N ILE A 192 14.83 12.58 -25.11
CA ILE A 192 15.69 13.75 -25.34
C ILE A 192 15.11 14.55 -26.51
N TYR A 193 14.44 15.65 -26.20
CA TYR A 193 13.91 16.55 -27.22
C TYR A 193 14.99 17.55 -27.67
N PRO A 194 15.21 17.72 -28.99
CA PRO A 194 16.05 18.81 -29.51
C PRO A 194 15.27 20.12 -29.38
N VAL A 195 15.76 21.04 -28.53
CA VAL A 195 15.09 22.33 -28.33
C VAL A 195 15.56 23.33 -29.38
N ASP A 196 14.58 23.83 -30.14
CA ASP A 196 14.62 24.95 -31.08
C ASP A 196 15.43 24.78 -32.40
N PRO A 197 14.79 24.84 -33.59
CA PRO A 197 15.47 24.86 -34.89
C PRO A 197 16.09 26.24 -35.26
N VAL A 198 15.74 27.33 -34.58
CA VAL A 198 16.19 28.70 -34.91
C VAL A 198 17.62 28.98 -34.41
N SER A 199 18.02 28.34 -33.30
CA SER A 199 19.35 28.49 -32.69
C SER A 199 20.39 27.53 -33.30
N ARG A 200 21.52 28.06 -33.81
CA ARG A 200 22.70 27.26 -34.22
C ARG A 200 23.40 26.50 -33.08
N LYS A 201 22.91 26.55 -31.84
CA LYS A 201 23.40 25.76 -30.71
C LYS A 201 22.33 24.76 -30.26
N ARG A 202 22.50 23.48 -30.63
CA ARG A 202 21.65 22.35 -30.19
C ARG A 202 21.72 22.18 -28.67
N LYS A 203 20.80 22.81 -27.94
CA LYS A 203 20.52 22.45 -26.54
C LYS A 203 19.63 21.21 -26.53
N ARG A 204 20.17 20.08 -26.09
CA ARG A 204 19.38 18.90 -25.75
C ARG A 204 18.67 19.18 -24.42
N ARG A 205 17.35 18.96 -24.35
CA ARG A 205 16.63 18.87 -23.08
C ARG A 205 16.05 17.48 -22.96
N GLU A 206 16.49 16.76 -21.95
CA GLU A 206 15.84 15.53 -21.53
C GLU A 206 14.52 15.89 -20.83
N LEU A 207 13.44 15.23 -21.25
CA LEU A 207 12.13 15.33 -20.62
C LEU A 207 11.69 13.92 -20.24
N THR A 208 11.46 13.69 -18.95
CA THR A 208 10.80 12.47 -18.46
C THR A 208 9.30 12.55 -18.78
N ALA A 209 8.73 11.45 -19.28
CA ALA A 209 7.29 11.29 -19.40
C ALA A 209 6.79 10.44 -18.23
N GLU A 210 5.69 10.82 -17.60
CA GLU A 210 5.20 10.21 -16.36
C GLU A 210 3.67 10.21 -16.35
N ASN A 211 3.06 9.10 -15.93
CA ASN A 211 1.64 9.02 -15.65
C ASN A 211 1.40 9.23 -14.15
N ARG A 212 0.42 10.07 -13.79
CA ARG A 212 0.01 10.33 -12.39
C ARG A 212 -1.43 9.90 -12.20
N PHE A 213 -1.69 8.97 -11.29
CA PHE A 213 -3.02 8.45 -10.97
C PHE A 213 -3.40 8.81 -9.53
N ARG A 214 -4.61 9.33 -9.27
CA ARG A 214 -5.04 9.56 -7.89
C ARG A 214 -5.23 8.22 -7.17
N VAL A 215 -4.76 8.16 -5.93
CA VAL A 215 -5.00 7.05 -5.02
C VAL A 215 -6.50 6.93 -4.71
N MET A 216 -7.17 8.04 -4.44
CA MET A 216 -8.59 8.09 -4.14
C MET A 216 -9.19 9.43 -4.59
N VAL A 217 -10.49 9.46 -4.87
CA VAL A 217 -11.23 10.71 -5.11
C VAL A 217 -12.44 10.78 -4.18
N THR A 218 -12.51 11.85 -3.39
CA THR A 218 -13.71 12.23 -2.64
C THR A 218 -14.72 12.86 -3.60
N LEU A 219 -15.86 12.19 -3.81
CA LEU A 219 -16.92 12.64 -4.72
C LEU A 219 -17.92 13.56 -4.02
N GLN A 220 -18.26 13.25 -2.76
CA GLN A 220 -19.22 14.01 -1.96
C GLN A 220 -18.83 14.02 -0.48
N LYS A 221 -19.22 15.08 0.23
CA LYS A 221 -19.07 15.21 1.69
C LYS A 221 -20.41 15.58 2.29
N THR A 222 -20.90 14.79 3.25
CA THR A 222 -22.08 15.14 4.06
C THR A 222 -21.58 15.81 5.34
N GLU A 223 -22.09 17.00 5.66
CA GLU A 223 -21.73 17.75 6.86
C GLU A 223 -22.97 18.02 7.72
N LEU A 224 -22.85 17.82 9.04
CA LEU A 224 -23.80 18.35 10.01
C LEU A 224 -23.44 19.81 10.30
N LYS A 225 -24.45 20.64 10.54
CA LYS A 225 -24.30 22.04 10.97
C LYS A 225 -24.89 22.21 12.36
N ASP A 226 -24.14 22.81 13.28
CA ASP A 226 -24.64 23.12 14.63
C ASP A 226 -25.47 24.42 14.67
N LEU A 227 -25.97 24.78 15.85
CA LEU A 227 -26.79 25.99 16.07
C LEU A 227 -26.00 27.30 15.92
N PHE A 228 -24.68 27.27 16.00
CA PHE A 228 -23.78 28.43 15.84
C PHE A 228 -23.29 28.58 14.39
N GLY A 229 -23.45 27.52 13.59
CA GLY A 229 -23.09 27.46 12.18
C GLY A 229 -21.81 26.69 11.88
N THR A 230 -21.15 26.14 12.90
CA THR A 230 -20.00 25.23 12.74
C THR A 230 -20.42 24.02 11.93
N ARG A 231 -19.54 23.54 11.05
CA ARG A 231 -19.78 22.32 10.27
C ARG A 231 -18.87 21.19 10.73
N TYR A 232 -19.44 19.99 10.85
CA TYR A 232 -18.74 18.78 11.20
C TYR A 232 -18.98 17.72 10.11
N PRO A 233 -17.95 17.06 9.57
CA PRO A 233 -18.15 15.96 8.64
C PRO A 233 -18.92 14.82 9.31
N LEU A 234 -19.94 14.30 8.61
CA LEU A 234 -20.67 13.11 9.00
C LEU A 234 -20.15 11.87 8.26
N ARG A 235 -20.02 11.99 6.93
CA ARG A 235 -19.60 10.90 6.05
C ARG A 235 -19.12 11.45 4.71
N TRP A 236 -18.30 10.67 4.02
CA TRP A 236 -17.80 10.99 2.68
C TRP A 236 -18.20 9.89 1.70
N GLN A 237 -18.44 10.26 0.46
CA GLN A 237 -18.50 9.32 -0.66
C GLN A 237 -17.13 9.35 -1.34
N VAL A 238 -16.45 8.22 -1.39
CA VAL A 238 -15.12 8.09 -1.99
C VAL A 238 -15.11 7.02 -3.08
N ARG A 239 -14.29 7.21 -4.11
CA ARG A 239 -13.97 6.17 -5.11
C ARG A 239 -12.46 5.89 -5.05
N PRO A 240 -12.02 4.63 -4.92
CA PRO A 240 -10.61 4.28 -5.07
C PRO A 240 -10.15 4.50 -6.52
N GLY A 241 -8.83 4.66 -6.72
CA GLY A 241 -8.23 4.66 -8.05
C GLY A 241 -8.24 3.27 -8.71
N PRO A 242 -7.82 3.15 -9.98
CA PRO A 242 -7.90 1.90 -10.74
C PRO A 242 -7.13 0.70 -10.15
N TRP A 243 -6.12 0.98 -9.31
CA TRP A 243 -5.27 0.02 -8.60
C TRP A 243 -6.00 -0.97 -7.68
N ILE A 244 -7.27 -0.70 -7.34
CA ILE A 244 -8.07 -1.59 -6.47
C ILE A 244 -8.38 -2.92 -7.16
N ARG A 245 -8.35 -2.95 -8.50
CA ARG A 245 -8.79 -4.10 -9.29
C ARG A 245 -7.89 -5.32 -9.11
N ASP A 246 -6.59 -5.11 -9.00
CA ASP A 246 -5.57 -6.16 -8.99
C ASP A 246 -5.51 -6.97 -7.67
N TYR A 247 -6.48 -6.78 -6.77
CA TYR A 247 -6.49 -7.31 -5.42
C TYR A 247 -7.72 -8.17 -5.16
N PRO A 248 -7.56 -9.46 -4.81
CA PRO A 248 -8.69 -10.35 -4.64
C PRO A 248 -9.50 -9.96 -3.40
N ARG A 249 -10.80 -9.67 -3.60
CA ARG A 249 -11.83 -9.34 -2.59
C ARG A 249 -11.74 -10.12 -1.27
N ARG A 250 -11.24 -11.36 -1.33
CA ARG A 250 -10.94 -12.24 -0.17
C ARG A 250 -9.96 -11.64 0.86
N VAL A 251 -9.17 -10.62 0.55
CA VAL A 251 -8.29 -9.96 1.54
C VAL A 251 -9.00 -8.92 2.40
N ALA A 252 -10.19 -8.46 2.02
CA ALA A 252 -10.92 -7.41 2.75
C ALA A 252 -11.24 -7.76 4.21
N PRO A 253 -11.69 -8.99 4.56
CA PRO A 253 -11.87 -9.38 5.96
C PRO A 253 -10.58 -9.35 6.76
N MET A 254 -9.44 -9.74 6.16
CA MET A 254 -8.13 -9.70 6.82
C MET A 254 -7.73 -8.25 7.16
N LEU A 255 -7.94 -7.31 6.22
CA LEU A 255 -7.70 -5.88 6.44
C LEU A 255 -8.60 -5.32 7.56
N LYS A 256 -9.88 -5.71 7.62
CA LYS A 256 -10.78 -5.35 8.73
C LYS A 256 -10.31 -5.88 10.07
N SER A 257 -9.99 -7.17 10.17
CA SER A 257 -9.50 -7.80 11.40
C SER A 257 -8.25 -7.10 11.96
N LEU A 258 -7.40 -6.56 11.09
CA LEU A 258 -6.26 -5.73 11.49
C LEU A 258 -6.70 -4.32 11.93
N VAL A 259 -7.56 -3.64 11.15
CA VAL A 259 -8.08 -2.30 11.48
C VAL A 259 -8.80 -2.27 12.83
N GLU A 260 -9.55 -3.31 13.17
CA GLU A 260 -10.31 -3.45 14.42
C GLU A 260 -9.43 -3.58 15.68
N LEU A 261 -8.12 -3.83 15.54
CA LEU A 261 -7.20 -3.87 16.68
C LEU A 261 -7.05 -2.49 17.34
N GLY A 262 -7.31 -2.41 18.65
CA GLY A 262 -7.23 -1.17 19.41
C GLY A 262 -5.82 -0.54 19.40
N ALA A 263 -5.73 0.73 18.99
CA ALA A 263 -4.46 1.43 18.71
C ALA A 263 -3.62 1.83 19.95
N GLN A 264 -3.88 1.26 21.12
CA GLN A 264 -3.20 1.59 22.38
C GLN A 264 -2.02 0.67 22.73
N GLN A 265 -1.98 -0.54 22.17
CA GLN A 265 -0.92 -1.52 22.46
C GLN A 265 0.09 -1.58 21.31
N THR A 266 1.40 -1.55 21.61
CA THR A 266 2.48 -1.63 20.60
C THR A 266 2.35 -2.86 19.71
N ALA A 267 2.04 -4.03 20.29
CA ALA A 267 1.83 -5.26 19.54
C ALA A 267 0.63 -5.18 18.57
N ASN A 268 -0.42 -4.42 18.88
CA ASN A 268 -1.53 -4.17 17.95
C ASN A 268 -1.06 -3.30 16.78
N VAL A 269 -0.34 -2.21 17.04
CA VAL A 269 0.19 -1.31 15.98
C VAL A 269 1.16 -2.06 15.07
N TRP A 270 2.02 -2.91 15.63
CA TRP A 270 2.93 -3.77 14.87
C TRP A 270 2.17 -4.86 14.12
N ALA A 271 1.13 -5.48 14.68
CA ALA A 271 0.26 -6.41 13.98
C ALA A 271 -0.42 -5.75 12.78
N LYS A 272 -0.96 -4.52 12.93
CA LYS A 272 -1.52 -3.78 11.78
C LYS A 272 -0.49 -3.58 10.67
N ALA A 273 0.76 -3.22 11.00
CA ALA A 273 1.80 -3.04 9.99
C ALA A 273 2.27 -4.38 9.36
N LEU A 274 2.77 -5.31 10.18
CA LEU A 274 3.34 -6.59 9.76
C LEU A 274 2.30 -7.51 9.12
N GLY A 275 1.09 -7.57 9.69
CA GLY A 275 -0.03 -8.35 9.16
C GLY A 275 -0.52 -7.81 7.82
N THR A 276 -0.56 -6.50 7.64
CA THR A 276 -0.94 -5.88 6.36
C THR A 276 0.06 -6.24 5.25
N GLU A 277 1.36 -6.29 5.55
CA GLU A 277 2.37 -6.80 4.61
C GLU A 277 2.10 -8.26 4.21
N LEU A 278 1.67 -9.12 5.14
CA LEU A 278 1.30 -10.51 4.82
C LEU A 278 0.01 -10.58 4.00
N THR A 279 -1.01 -9.79 4.34
CA THR A 279 -2.29 -9.72 3.62
C THR A 279 -2.09 -9.35 2.15
N TYR A 280 -1.25 -8.36 1.83
CA TYR A 280 -0.91 -8.00 0.45
C TYR A 280 0.05 -8.98 -0.26
N GLN A 281 0.52 -10.01 0.46
CA GLN A 281 1.38 -11.08 -0.06
C GLN A 281 0.68 -12.45 -0.04
N TRP A 282 -0.60 -12.48 0.36
CA TRP A 282 -1.45 -13.68 0.36
C TRP A 282 -1.68 -14.18 -1.07
N ARG A 283 -1.59 -15.50 -1.26
CA ARG A 283 -1.94 -16.17 -2.52
C ARG A 283 -2.56 -17.54 -2.26
N PRO A 284 -3.49 -18.04 -3.11
CA PRO A 284 -4.08 -19.38 -2.97
C PRO A 284 -3.06 -20.53 -3.13
N ASP A 285 -2.00 -20.29 -3.90
CA ASP A 285 -0.89 -21.19 -4.25
C ASP A 285 0.36 -20.98 -3.36
N ALA A 286 0.26 -20.14 -2.32
CA ALA A 286 1.39 -19.86 -1.44
C ALA A 286 1.95 -21.16 -0.83
N PRO A 287 3.28 -21.33 -0.74
CA PRO A 287 3.87 -22.54 -0.21
C PRO A 287 3.44 -22.75 1.26
N PRO A 288 3.26 -24.00 1.73
CA PRO A 288 2.75 -24.29 3.07
C PRO A 288 3.68 -23.78 4.18
N ARG A 289 4.95 -23.50 3.86
CA ARG A 289 5.91 -22.84 4.75
C ARG A 289 6.62 -21.71 4.01
N ARG A 290 6.83 -20.59 4.68
CA ARG A 290 7.51 -19.40 4.17
C ARG A 290 8.50 -18.87 5.21
N SER A 291 9.78 -18.78 4.84
CA SER A 291 10.77 -18.07 5.66
C SER A 291 10.67 -16.56 5.45
N VAL A 292 10.84 -15.79 6.53
CA VAL A 292 10.81 -14.32 6.57
C VAL A 292 11.93 -13.82 7.48
N HIS A 293 12.88 -13.07 6.92
CA HIS A 293 13.98 -12.45 7.67
C HIS A 293 13.48 -11.23 8.46
N ILE A 294 13.75 -11.22 9.77
CA ILE A 294 13.13 -10.27 10.72
C ILE A 294 13.48 -8.82 10.37
N LYS A 295 14.77 -8.46 10.23
CA LYS A 295 15.19 -7.09 9.89
C LYS A 295 14.52 -6.57 8.62
N THR A 296 14.45 -7.39 7.57
CA THR A 296 13.85 -7.01 6.29
C THR A 296 12.37 -6.69 6.46
N TRP A 297 11.62 -7.57 7.14
CA TRP A 297 10.19 -7.38 7.33
C TRP A 297 9.86 -6.22 8.27
N LEU A 298 10.65 -5.98 9.32
CA LEU A 298 10.53 -4.78 10.17
C LEU A 298 10.80 -3.47 9.41
N VAL A 299 11.73 -3.48 8.45
CA VAL A 299 12.03 -2.34 7.57
C VAL A 299 10.88 -2.11 6.58
N THR A 300 10.45 -3.15 5.85
CA THR A 300 9.30 -3.07 4.93
C THR A 300 8.00 -2.69 5.64
N ALA A 301 7.82 -3.12 6.89
CA ALA A 301 6.68 -2.72 7.72
C ALA A 301 6.76 -1.26 8.24
N GLY A 302 7.92 -0.59 8.15
CA GLY A 302 8.12 0.78 8.63
C GLY A 302 8.29 0.91 10.15
N ILE A 303 8.49 -0.20 10.87
CA ILE A 303 8.60 -0.21 12.35
C ILE A 303 10.04 -0.42 12.85
N TYR A 304 11.00 -0.73 11.97
CA TYR A 304 12.42 -0.89 12.32
C TYR A 304 12.99 0.28 13.13
N GLY A 305 12.62 1.52 12.79
CA GLY A 305 13.06 2.71 13.53
C GLY A 305 12.55 2.77 14.98
N GLU A 306 11.41 2.19 15.31
CA GLU A 306 10.96 2.03 16.71
C GLU A 306 11.80 0.96 17.42
N VAL A 307 11.99 -0.20 16.77
CA VAL A 307 12.77 -1.34 17.27
C VAL A 307 14.22 -0.95 17.59
N GLU A 308 14.87 -0.19 16.73
CA GLU A 308 16.24 0.29 16.94
C GLU A 308 16.32 1.32 18.10
N ARG A 309 15.37 2.26 18.19
CA ARG A 309 15.26 3.20 19.32
C ARG A 309 14.97 2.49 20.64
N ALA A 310 14.25 1.37 20.64
CA ALA A 310 14.05 0.54 21.83
C ALA A 310 15.36 -0.13 22.29
N PHE A 311 16.16 -0.65 21.34
CA PHE A 311 17.48 -1.21 21.65
C PHE A 311 18.48 -0.17 22.19
N GLN A 312 18.55 1.01 21.57
CA GLN A 312 19.39 2.13 22.05
C GLN A 312 19.06 2.49 23.51
N LYS A 313 17.78 2.43 23.90
CA LYS A 313 17.29 2.63 25.28
C LYS A 313 17.48 1.39 26.19
N ARG A 314 18.29 0.41 25.78
CA ARG A 314 18.57 -0.89 26.46
C ARG A 314 17.36 -1.80 26.63
N ASN A 315 16.25 -1.54 25.96
CA ASN A 315 14.99 -2.30 26.03
C ASN A 315 14.85 -3.35 24.90
N GLY A 316 15.96 -3.81 24.30
CA GLY A 316 15.94 -4.72 23.15
C GLY A 316 15.22 -6.06 23.39
N ALA A 317 15.19 -6.57 24.63
CA ALA A 317 14.39 -7.75 24.99
C ALA A 317 12.88 -7.51 24.79
N ARG A 318 12.38 -6.36 25.24
CA ARG A 318 10.98 -5.94 25.10
C ARG A 318 10.55 -5.72 23.64
N ALA A 319 11.49 -5.33 22.76
CA ALA A 319 11.24 -5.28 21.33
C ALA A 319 11.02 -6.68 20.72
N ARG A 320 11.79 -7.68 21.17
CA ARG A 320 11.55 -9.09 20.81
C ARG A 320 10.21 -9.58 21.39
N GLU A 321 9.95 -9.36 22.68
CA GLU A 321 8.69 -9.76 23.34
C GLU A 321 7.45 -9.21 22.60
N TYR A 322 7.49 -7.95 22.14
CA TYR A 322 6.42 -7.37 21.32
C TYR A 322 6.32 -7.94 19.91
N PHE A 323 7.43 -8.35 19.29
CA PHE A 323 7.41 -9.03 17.99
C PHE A 323 6.79 -10.43 18.11
N GLU A 324 7.17 -11.19 19.13
CA GLU A 324 6.64 -12.54 19.39
C GLU A 324 5.13 -12.48 19.70
N ALA A 325 4.71 -11.59 20.60
CA ALA A 325 3.29 -11.35 20.88
C ALA A 325 2.51 -10.81 19.66
N THR A 326 3.17 -10.12 18.72
CA THR A 326 2.56 -9.72 17.44
C THR A 326 2.31 -10.94 16.55
N LEU A 327 3.24 -11.89 16.49
CA LEU A 327 3.07 -13.13 15.71
C LEU A 327 1.95 -14.01 16.27
N ASP A 328 1.88 -14.14 17.58
CA ASP A 328 0.78 -14.86 18.25
C ASP A 328 -0.58 -14.20 17.94
N LEU A 329 -0.64 -12.87 17.90
CA LEU A 329 -1.84 -12.14 17.50
C LEU A 329 -2.21 -12.37 16.02
N LEU A 330 -1.24 -12.36 15.10
CA LEU A 330 -1.49 -12.61 13.67
C LEU A 330 -1.91 -14.07 13.39
N SER A 331 -1.43 -15.04 14.19
CA SER A 331 -1.92 -16.43 14.20
C SER A 331 -3.35 -16.51 14.74
N MET A 332 -3.67 -15.83 15.85
CA MET A 332 -5.04 -15.77 16.40
C MET A 332 -6.05 -15.11 15.44
N LEU A 333 -5.62 -14.15 14.62
CA LEU A 333 -6.43 -13.54 13.55
C LEU A 333 -6.49 -14.40 12.28
N GLY A 334 -5.78 -15.53 12.23
CA GLY A 334 -5.83 -16.48 11.13
C GLY A 334 -5.07 -16.09 9.88
N LEU A 335 -4.15 -15.10 9.91
CA LEU A 335 -3.34 -14.75 8.73
C LEU A 335 -2.37 -15.87 8.34
N PHE A 336 -1.93 -16.67 9.32
CA PHE A 336 -1.18 -17.91 9.16
C PHE A 336 -1.58 -18.87 10.29
N GLN A 337 -1.20 -20.14 10.17
CA GLN A 337 -1.54 -21.18 11.15
C GLN A 337 -0.63 -21.11 12.38
N GLU A 338 0.68 -21.30 12.18
CA GLU A 338 1.70 -21.37 13.23
C GLU A 338 2.97 -20.63 12.78
N TRP A 339 3.83 -20.26 13.74
CA TRP A 339 5.12 -19.64 13.49
C TRP A 339 6.21 -20.24 14.39
N PHE A 340 7.46 -20.22 13.94
CA PHE A 340 8.63 -20.55 14.74
C PHE A 340 9.88 -19.85 14.18
N TYR A 341 10.94 -19.69 14.98
CA TYR A 341 12.25 -19.29 14.46
C TYR A 341 12.86 -20.41 13.63
N ASP A 342 13.67 -20.08 12.61
CA ASP A 342 14.46 -21.10 11.93
C ASP A 342 15.36 -21.85 12.95
N PRO A 343 15.47 -23.20 12.89
CA PRO A 343 16.27 -23.96 13.84
C PRO A 343 17.74 -23.53 13.96
N SER A 344 18.38 -23.06 12.88
CA SER A 344 19.76 -22.55 12.99
C SER A 344 19.83 -21.20 13.70
N ASP A 345 18.85 -20.34 13.47
CA ASP A 345 18.78 -19.00 14.06
C ASP A 345 18.36 -19.05 15.53
N LEU A 346 17.44 -19.95 15.89
CA LEU A 346 17.12 -20.26 17.29
C LEU A 346 18.37 -20.71 18.05
N THR A 347 19.12 -21.65 17.47
CA THR A 347 20.39 -22.14 18.01
C THR A 347 21.43 -21.01 18.15
N ALA A 348 21.45 -20.05 17.24
CA ALA A 348 22.33 -18.88 17.31
C ALA A 348 21.89 -17.91 18.42
N MET A 349 20.59 -17.63 18.57
CA MET A 349 20.04 -16.77 19.63
C MET A 349 20.30 -17.31 21.04
N GLU A 350 20.19 -18.62 21.24
CA GLU A 350 20.48 -19.26 22.54
C GLU A 350 21.95 -19.09 22.94
N LYS A 351 22.86 -19.26 21.97
CA LYS A 351 24.31 -19.06 22.13
C LYS A 351 24.72 -17.59 22.20
N ALA A 352 23.82 -16.65 21.88
CA ALA A 352 24.15 -15.24 21.80
C ALA A 352 24.36 -14.60 23.19
N SER A 353 25.51 -13.94 23.32
CA SER A 353 25.87 -13.14 24.50
C SER A 353 24.87 -12.01 24.75
N ARG A 354 24.78 -11.49 25.98
CA ARG A 354 23.90 -10.36 26.31
C ARG A 354 24.15 -9.11 25.44
N ALA A 355 25.36 -8.93 24.94
CA ALA A 355 25.72 -7.81 24.06
C ALA A 355 25.24 -8.01 22.61
N THR A 356 25.32 -9.23 22.09
CA THR A 356 25.02 -9.56 20.67
C THR A 356 23.60 -10.06 20.43
N ARG A 357 22.88 -10.51 21.47
CA ARG A 357 21.56 -11.18 21.35
C ARG A 357 20.52 -10.41 20.55
N PHE A 358 20.48 -9.08 20.65
CA PHE A 358 19.55 -8.27 19.86
C PHE A 358 19.89 -8.26 18.37
N GLU A 359 21.17 -8.17 18.03
CA GLU A 359 21.64 -8.20 16.63
C GLU A 359 21.48 -9.60 16.01
N VAL A 360 21.73 -10.66 16.79
CA VAL A 360 21.47 -12.04 16.34
C VAL A 360 19.98 -12.26 16.09
N TRP A 361 19.10 -11.84 17.02
CA TRP A 361 17.64 -11.89 16.83
C TRP A 361 17.19 -11.07 15.61
N LEU A 362 17.71 -9.85 15.45
CA LEU A 362 17.34 -8.96 14.35
C LEU A 362 17.68 -9.57 12.97
N ASN A 363 18.83 -10.23 12.87
CA ASN A 363 19.27 -10.92 11.64
C ASN A 363 18.79 -12.38 11.56
N SER A 364 17.90 -12.81 12.47
CA SER A 364 17.26 -14.14 12.41
C SER A 364 16.08 -14.16 11.43
N SER A 365 15.68 -15.36 11.04
CA SER A 365 14.48 -15.65 10.25
C SER A 365 13.43 -16.38 11.09
N ILE A 366 12.16 -16.13 10.76
CA ILE A 366 11.03 -16.95 11.20
C ILE A 366 10.49 -17.75 10.02
N VAL A 367 9.94 -18.93 10.31
CA VAL A 367 9.11 -19.70 9.39
C VAL A 367 7.65 -19.47 9.77
N LEU A 368 6.88 -18.91 8.84
CA LEU A 368 5.42 -18.84 8.90
C LEU A 368 4.86 -20.08 8.18
N VAL A 369 3.85 -20.71 8.77
CA VAL A 369 3.16 -21.86 8.17
C VAL A 369 1.77 -21.43 7.72
N ASN A 370 1.53 -21.53 6.42
CA ASN A 370 0.27 -21.11 5.80
C ASN A 370 -0.78 -22.23 5.94
N HIS A 371 -2.05 -21.84 6.03
CA HIS A 371 -3.17 -22.80 5.98
C HIS A 371 -3.12 -23.59 4.68
N THR A 372 -3.14 -24.92 4.76
CA THR A 372 -3.15 -25.77 3.56
C THR A 372 -4.52 -25.76 2.89
N THR A 373 -4.52 -25.57 1.56
CA THR A 373 -5.70 -25.11 0.82
C THR A 373 -6.72 -26.23 0.55
N ALA A 374 -7.91 -26.15 1.16
CA ALA A 374 -9.14 -26.76 0.61
C ALA A 374 -10.42 -26.31 1.37
N SER A 375 -10.46 -26.42 2.70
CA SER A 375 -11.71 -26.65 3.43
C SER A 375 -12.20 -25.54 4.36
N ASN A 376 -11.35 -24.57 4.73
CA ASN A 376 -11.75 -23.49 5.63
C ASN A 376 -12.15 -22.24 4.84
N PRO A 377 -13.38 -21.69 4.99
CA PRO A 377 -13.55 -20.25 4.84
C PRO A 377 -12.67 -19.52 5.86
N LEU A 378 -12.40 -18.23 5.63
CA LEU A 378 -11.78 -17.40 6.66
C LEU A 378 -12.58 -17.54 7.98
N PRO A 379 -11.91 -17.72 9.14
CA PRO A 379 -12.62 -17.96 10.38
C PRO A 379 -13.61 -16.82 10.64
N PRO A 380 -14.83 -17.11 11.11
CA PRO A 380 -15.81 -16.08 11.38
C PRO A 380 -15.20 -15.06 12.35
N LEU A 381 -15.27 -13.77 11.97
CA LEU A 381 -14.64 -12.66 12.69
C LEU A 381 -14.91 -12.80 14.19
N LEU A 382 -13.85 -12.89 14.99
CA LEU A 382 -13.94 -12.90 16.45
C LEU A 382 -14.50 -11.55 16.89
N ASP A 383 -15.80 -11.52 17.17
CA ASP A 383 -16.56 -10.32 17.53
C ASP A 383 -15.84 -9.58 18.67
N ALA A 384 -15.20 -8.45 18.34
CA ALA A 384 -14.17 -7.80 19.17
C ALA A 384 -14.70 -7.25 20.51
N LYS A 385 -16.00 -7.44 20.78
CA LYS A 385 -16.71 -7.12 22.03
C LYS A 385 -16.51 -8.15 23.14
N GLN A 386 -15.70 -9.20 22.93
CA GLN A 386 -15.37 -10.21 23.96
C GLN A 386 -13.98 -10.03 24.61
N ARG A 387 -13.43 -8.80 24.63
CA ARG A 387 -12.20 -8.45 25.35
C ARG A 387 -12.32 -7.08 26.02
#